data_AF-A0A966S8R2-F1
#
_entry.id   AF-A0A966S8R2-F1
#
_cell.length_a   1.000
_cell.length_b   1.000
_cell.length_c   1.000
_cell.angle_alpha   90.00
_cell.angle_beta   90.00
_cell.angle_gamma   90.00
#
_symmetry.space_group_name_H-M   'P 1'
#
loop_
_entity.id
_entity.type
_entity.pdbx_description
1 polymer ?
#
loop_
_entity_poly.entity_id
_entity_poly.type
_entity_poly.pdbx_seq_one_letter_code
_entity_poly.pdbx_strand_id
1 'polypeptide(L)' 'MNLETLIEFIKITIISLEQDLEGLYEDMESMDPASKDFADLDIEYNFISGQATGMRYILKQALGEE' A
#
# COMPACT_ATOMS: atom_id res chain seq x y z
N MET A 1 -9.40 17.66 -13.91
CA MET A 1 -8.10 16.99 -13.72
C MET A 1 -7.69 16.37 -15.05
N ASN A 2 -6.47 16.60 -15.52
CA ASN A 2 -5.96 15.97 -16.75
C ASN A 2 -5.23 14.65 -16.41
N LEU A 3 -4.83 13.88 -17.44
CA LEU A 3 -4.17 12.59 -17.25
C LEU A 3 -2.85 12.71 -16.48
N GLU A 4 -2.05 13.74 -16.75
CA GLU A 4 -0.78 13.99 -16.06
C GLU A 4 -0.99 14.18 -14.55
N THR A 5 -1.98 14.99 -14.16
CA THR A 5 -2.32 15.24 -12.76
C THR A 5 -2.84 13.97 -12.08
N LEU A 6 -3.62 13.14 -12.80
CA LEU A 6 -4.11 11.86 -12.28
C LEU A 6 -2.95 10.87 -12.07
N ILE A 7 -2.01 10.77 -13.00
CA ILE A 7 -0.83 9.92 -12.88
C ILE A 7 0.01 10.33 -11.67
N GLU A 8 0.21 11.64 -11.47
CA GLU A 8 0.96 12.13 -10.32
C GLU A 8 0.25 11.83 -8.99
N PHE A 9 -1.07 11.99 -8.95
CA PHE A 9 -1.87 11.59 -7.79
C PHE A 9 -1.74 10.09 -7.47
N ILE A 10 -1.78 9.23 -8.50
CA ILE A 10 -1.60 7.78 -8.34
C ILE A 10 -0.22 7.46 -7.75
N LYS A 11 0.85 8.09 -8.24
CA LYS A 11 2.20 7.90 -7.70
C LYS A 11 2.31 8.31 -6.24
N ILE A 12 1.78 9.47 -5.87
CA ILE A 12 1.75 9.95 -4.48
C ILE A 12 0.96 8.98 -3.61
N THR A 13 -0.16 8.46 -4.10
CA THR A 13 -0.96 7.48 -3.37
C THR A 13 -0.18 6.18 -3.13
N ILE A 14 0.55 5.67 -4.14
CA ILE A 14 1.41 4.49 -3.98
C ILE A 14 2.48 4.74 -2.92
N ILE A 15 3.16 5.89 -2.95
CA ILE A 15 4.17 6.26 -1.95
C ILE A 15 3.57 6.28 -0.55
N SER A 16 2.38 6.86 -0.38
CA SER A 16 1.70 6.88 0.92
C SER A 16 1.38 5.47 1.41
N LEU A 17 0.85 4.61 0.55
CA LEU A 17 0.54 3.22 0.90
C LEU A 17 1.80 2.42 1.26
N GLU A 18 2.91 2.66 0.58
CA GLU A 18 4.21 2.04 0.90
C GLU A 18 4.73 2.49 2.27
N GLN A 19 4.59 3.77 2.61
CA GLN A 19 4.95 4.32 3.93
C GLN A 19 4.08 3.74 5.05
N ASP A 20 2.77 3.62 4.80
CA ASP A 20 1.85 3.00 5.77
C ASP A 20 2.20 1.53 6.00
N LEU A 21 2.58 0.79 4.94
CA LEU A 21 3.04 -0.60 5.06
C LEU A 21 4.35 -0.71 5.84
N GLU A 22 5.30 0.19 5.63
CA GLU A 22 6.56 0.22 6.38
C GLU A 22 6.29 0.44 7.88
N GLY A 23 5.43 1.41 8.23
CA GLY A 23 5.05 1.66 9.62
C GLY A 23 4.37 0.45 10.28
N LEU A 24 3.41 -0.19 9.58
CA LEU A 24 2.75 -1.40 10.09
C LEU A 24 3.74 -2.56 10.30
N TYR A 25 4.69 -2.73 9.36
CA TYR A 25 5.71 -3.76 9.48
C TYR A 25 6.61 -3.53 10.70
N GLU A 26 7.06 -2.30 10.92
CA GLU A 26 7.87 -1.93 12.09
C GLU A 26 7.11 -2.18 13.41
N ASP A 27 5.83 -1.81 13.47
CA ASP A 27 4.98 -2.06 14.63
C ASP A 27 4.87 -3.57 14.90
N MET A 28 4.60 -4.37 13.86
CA MET A 28 4.46 -5.83 13.94
C MET A 28 5.77 -6.54 14.34
N GLU A 29 6.94 -6.04 13.92
CA GLU A 29 8.25 -6.63 14.26
C GLU A 29 8.49 -6.65 15.78
N SER A 30 7.93 -5.67 16.50
CA SER A 30 8.07 -5.56 17.95
C SER A 30 7.09 -6.43 18.75
N MET A 31 6.15 -7.12 18.08
CA MET A 31 5.05 -7.87 18.71
C MET A 31 5.28 -9.38 18.71
N ASP A 32 4.62 -10.07 19.65
CA ASP A 32 4.50 -11.54 19.60
C ASP A 32 3.59 -11.94 18.43
N PRO A 33 4.06 -12.74 17.44
CA PRO A 33 3.24 -13.19 16.32
C PRO A 33 2.01 -14.01 16.69
N ALA A 34 1.97 -14.58 17.90
CA ALA A 34 0.81 -15.31 18.41
C ALA A 34 -0.21 -14.39 19.13
N SER A 35 0.11 -13.10 19.31
CA SER A 35 -0.78 -12.15 19.94
C SER A 35 -1.95 -11.77 19.04
N LYS A 36 -3.05 -11.37 19.67
CA LYS A 36 -4.22 -10.85 18.94
C LYS A 36 -3.87 -9.56 18.19
N ASP A 37 -3.08 -8.68 18.80
CA ASP A 37 -2.72 -7.40 18.21
C ASP A 37 -1.91 -7.58 16.92
N PHE A 38 -0.98 -8.54 16.90
CA PHE A 38 -0.27 -8.91 15.67
C PHE A 38 -1.23 -9.42 14.58
N ALA A 39 -2.19 -10.28 14.96
CA ALA A 39 -3.17 -10.80 14.00
C ALA A 39 -4.08 -9.72 13.42
N ASP A 40 -4.47 -8.73 14.22
CA ASP A 40 -5.27 -7.59 13.78
C ASP A 40 -4.45 -6.70 12.81
N LEU A 41 -3.18 -6.43 13.12
CA LEU A 41 -2.28 -5.68 12.23
C LEU A 41 -1.92 -6.43 10.94
N ASP A 42 -1.75 -7.75 10.98
CA ASP A 42 -1.49 -8.56 9.79
C ASP A 42 -2.65 -8.47 8.79
N ILE A 43 -3.90 -8.44 9.27
CA ILE A 43 -5.08 -8.23 8.43
C ILE A 43 -5.01 -6.84 7.77
N GLU A 44 -4.67 -5.80 8.53
CA GLU A 44 -4.55 -4.43 8.01
C GLU A 44 -3.41 -4.29 7.00
N TYR A 45 -2.23 -4.83 7.31
CA TYR A 45 -1.08 -4.88 6.41
C TYR A 45 -1.45 -5.54 5.09
N ASN A 46 -2.10 -6.71 5.13
CA ASN A 46 -2.54 -7.42 3.93
C ASN A 46 -3.57 -6.61 3.11
N PHE A 47 -4.47 -5.88 3.78
CA PHE A 47 -5.44 -5.02 3.12
C PHE A 47 -4.76 -3.85 2.39
N ILE A 48 -3.85 -3.12 3.05
CA ILE A 48 -3.11 -2.00 2.45
C ILE A 48 -2.18 -2.51 1.33
N SER A 49 -1.55 -3.67 1.50
CA SER A 49 -0.71 -4.29 0.48
C SER A 49 -1.49 -4.60 -0.81
N GLY A 50 -2.73 -5.06 -0.66
CA GLY A 50 -3.66 -5.23 -1.78
C GLY A 50 -3.98 -3.91 -2.50
N GLN A 51 -4.18 -2.82 -1.75
CA GLN A 51 -4.40 -1.50 -2.33
C GLN A 51 -3.18 -0.99 -3.09
N ALA A 52 -1.99 -1.11 -2.52
CA ALA A 52 -0.74 -0.72 -3.19
C ALA A 52 -0.55 -1.48 -4.50
N THR A 53 -0.83 -2.79 -4.48
CA THR A 53 -0.79 -3.65 -5.67
C THR A 53 -1.79 -3.18 -6.74
N GLY A 54 -3.04 -2.90 -6.35
CA GLY A 54 -4.06 -2.39 -7.26
C GLY A 54 -3.70 -1.03 -7.87
N MET A 55 -3.15 -0.12 -7.06
CA MET A 55 -2.72 1.20 -7.53
C MET A 55 -1.54 1.13 -8.50
N ARG A 56 -0.57 0.24 -8.26
CA ARG A 56 0.52 -0.02 -9.22
C ARG A 56 -0.01 -0.57 -10.55
N TYR A 57 -1.00 -1.47 -10.51
CA TYR A 57 -1.65 -1.95 -11.73
C TYR A 57 -2.34 -0.80 -12.48
N ILE A 58 -3.10 0.05 -11.79
CA ILE A 58 -3.76 1.21 -12.41
C ILE A 58 -2.73 2.17 -13.01
N LEU A 59 -1.63 2.45 -12.30
CA LEU A 59 -0.54 3.28 -12.81
C LEU A 59 0.02 2.72 -14.12
N LYS A 60 0.30 1.42 -14.14
CA LYS A 60 0.83 0.71 -15.31
C LYS A 60 -0.09 0.86 -16.52
N GLN A 61 -1.39 0.65 -16.32
CA GLN A 61 -2.39 0.83 -17.38
C GLN A 61 -2.51 2.30 -17.83
N ALA A 62 -2.42 3.25 -16.91
CA ALA A 62 -2.44 4.69 -17.23
C ALA A 62 -1.21 5.15 -18.03
N LEU A 63 -0.08 4.47 -17.88
CA LEU A 63 1.15 4.68 -18.65
C LEU A 63 1.17 3.92 -19.99
N GLY A 64 0.21 3.02 -20.22
CA GLY A 64 0.15 2.20 -21.43
C GLY A 64 1.14 1.03 -21.44
N GLU A 65 1.53 0.53 -20.27
CA GLU A 65 2.44 -0.61 -20.11
C GLU A 65 1.63 -1.93 -19.98
N GLU A 66 2.00 -2.97 -20.76
CA GLU A 66 1.39 -4.33 -20.71
C GLU A 66 1.82 -5.14 -19.49
#